data_AF-A0A7J4EM62-F1
#
_entry.id   AF-A0A7J4EM62-F1
#
_cell.length_a   1.000
_cell.length_b   1.000
_cell.length_c   1.000
_cell.angle_alpha   90.00
_cell.angle_beta   90.00
_cell.angle_gamma   90.00
#
_symmetry.space_group_name_H-M   'P 1'
#
loop_
_entity.id
_entity.type
_entity.pdbx_description
1 polymer ?
#
loop_
_entity_poly.entity_id
_entity_poly.type
_entity_poly.pdbx_seq_one_letter_code
_entity_poly.pdbx_strand_id
1 'polypeptide(L)'
;MKSISRKVNVRAIFTGNASFDDLPPMHNTKLNIVQCQRSSTYIADMIKDKYGIPYIRVSLFGLGQTAKALRDTAKFFGPELEERSEKIIKREMEKYQPQIDYYRSRLQGKTVLLYQGAPRAWHWILPLRDLGMEVVVTATTFGHKDDYEKIIDKVRNGTIVIDNP
;
A
#
# COMPACT_ATOMS: atom_id res chain seq x y z
N MET A 1 3.04 7.13 -8.73
CA MET A 1 2.22 6.62 -9.86
C MET A 1 2.13 7.56 -11.06
N LYS A 2 2.01 8.89 -10.91
CA LYS A 2 1.92 9.82 -12.06
C LYS A 2 3.09 9.76 -13.06
N SER A 3 4.26 9.21 -12.69
CA SER A 3 5.43 9.04 -13.57
C SER A 3 5.35 7.87 -14.57
N ILE A 4 4.42 6.91 -14.39
CA ILE A 4 4.16 5.80 -15.33
C ILE A 4 3.19 6.23 -16.45
N SER A 5 2.62 7.44 -16.33
CA SER A 5 1.45 7.92 -17.08
C SER A 5 1.54 7.92 -18.61
N ARG A 6 2.74 7.92 -19.21
CA ARG A 6 2.85 7.97 -20.69
C ARG A 6 2.39 6.67 -21.39
N LYS A 7 2.22 5.56 -20.68
CA LYS A 7 1.64 4.30 -21.22
C LYS A 7 0.50 3.71 -20.39
N VAL A 8 0.39 4.08 -19.11
CA VAL A 8 -0.76 3.70 -18.26
C VAL A 8 -1.51 4.95 -17.87
N ASN A 9 -2.73 5.09 -18.39
CA ASN A 9 -3.61 6.18 -18.01
C ASN A 9 -4.36 5.81 -16.73
N VAL A 10 -4.16 6.60 -15.67
CA VAL A 10 -5.00 6.53 -14.47
C VAL A 10 -6.35 7.13 -14.83
N ARG A 11 -7.40 6.29 -14.87
CA ARG A 11 -8.74 6.67 -15.36
C ARG A 11 -9.67 7.22 -14.29
N ALA A 12 -9.46 6.83 -13.04
CA ALA A 12 -10.27 7.24 -11.90
C ALA A 12 -9.45 7.11 -10.60
N ILE A 13 -9.83 7.89 -9.59
CA ILE A 13 -9.34 7.79 -8.22
C ILE A 13 -10.56 7.65 -7.31
N PHE A 14 -10.54 6.66 -6.42
CA PHE A 14 -11.66 6.39 -5.50
C PHE A 14 -11.18 6.53 -4.04
N THR A 15 -11.70 7.47 -3.24
CA THR A 15 -12.48 8.68 -3.57
C THR A 15 -11.74 9.97 -3.26
N GLY A 16 -10.47 9.88 -2.86
CA GLY A 16 -9.67 11.03 -2.44
C GLY A 16 -9.55 12.08 -3.55
N ASN A 17 -10.12 13.25 -3.31
CA ASN A 17 -10.16 14.37 -4.26
C ASN A 17 -10.80 14.01 -5.62
N ALA A 18 -11.76 13.10 -5.62
CA ALA A 18 -12.57 12.76 -6.79
C ALA A 18 -13.98 13.36 -6.67
N SER A 19 -14.54 13.78 -7.78
CA SER A 19 -15.94 14.16 -7.93
C SER A 19 -16.76 12.95 -8.34
N PHE A 20 -18.09 13.05 -8.24
CA PHE A 20 -18.99 12.00 -8.71
C PHE A 20 -18.72 11.64 -10.17
N ASP A 21 -18.46 12.64 -11.03
CA ASP A 21 -18.20 12.47 -12.46
C ASP A 21 -16.86 11.78 -12.77
N ASP A 22 -15.95 11.66 -11.80
CA ASP A 22 -14.66 10.98 -11.96
C ASP A 22 -14.74 9.46 -11.74
N LEU A 23 -15.86 8.96 -11.16
CA LEU A 23 -16.04 7.56 -10.80
C LEU A 23 -16.49 6.63 -11.94
N PRO A 24 -17.32 7.06 -12.92
CA PRO A 24 -17.78 6.21 -13.99
C PRO A 24 -16.67 5.42 -14.71
N PRO A 25 -15.47 5.94 -15.01
CA PRO A 25 -14.44 5.17 -15.68
C PRO A 25 -13.97 3.89 -14.94
N MET A 26 -14.22 3.74 -13.63
CA MET A 26 -13.75 2.60 -12.83
C MET A 26 -14.14 1.23 -13.42
N HIS A 27 -15.36 1.12 -13.96
CA HIS A 27 -15.90 -0.11 -14.55
C HIS A 27 -15.45 -0.37 -16.01
N ASN A 28 -14.60 0.49 -16.56
CA ASN A 28 -14.02 0.33 -17.90
C ASN A 28 -12.47 0.39 -17.85
N THR A 29 -11.89 0.14 -16.68
CA THR A 29 -10.44 0.03 -16.52
C THR A 29 -9.96 -1.39 -16.86
N LYS A 30 -8.63 -1.55 -17.01
CA LYS A 30 -8.01 -2.88 -17.17
C LYS A 30 -7.62 -3.52 -15.86
N LEU A 31 -7.39 -2.70 -14.82
CA LEU A 31 -6.94 -3.13 -13.51
C LEU A 31 -7.33 -2.08 -12.47
N ASN A 32 -7.89 -2.52 -11.35
CA ASN A 32 -8.06 -1.69 -10.15
C ASN A 32 -6.90 -1.92 -9.16
N ILE A 33 -6.43 -0.85 -8.51
CA ILE A 33 -5.33 -0.91 -7.54
C ILE A 33 -5.87 -0.52 -6.16
N VAL A 34 -5.97 -1.50 -5.25
CA VAL A 34 -6.62 -1.34 -3.95
C VAL A 34 -5.59 -1.09 -2.86
N GLN A 35 -5.49 0.15 -2.40
CA GLN A 35 -4.66 0.56 -1.26
C GLN A 35 -5.36 0.28 0.08
N CYS A 36 -6.59 0.79 0.25
CA CYS A 36 -7.37 0.63 1.46
C CYS A 36 -8.23 -0.65 1.36
N GLN A 37 -7.67 -1.77 1.75
CA GLN A 37 -8.32 -3.08 1.59
C GLN A 37 -9.59 -3.22 2.46
N ARG A 38 -9.74 -2.43 3.52
CA ARG A 38 -10.95 -2.48 4.34
C ARG A 38 -12.14 -1.71 3.81
N SER A 39 -11.91 -0.55 3.20
CA SER A 39 -12.99 0.30 2.73
C SER A 39 -13.30 0.15 1.24
N SER A 40 -12.47 -0.57 0.47
CA SER A 40 -12.57 -0.54 -1.00
C SER A 40 -12.58 -1.92 -1.63
N THR A 41 -12.31 -2.99 -0.88
CA THR A 41 -12.35 -4.35 -1.45
C THR A 41 -13.76 -4.76 -1.88
N TYR A 42 -14.81 -4.42 -1.13
CA TYR A 42 -16.19 -4.72 -1.55
C TYR A 42 -16.57 -4.05 -2.88
N ILE A 43 -16.15 -2.80 -3.11
CA ILE A 43 -16.33 -2.12 -4.41
C ILE A 43 -15.55 -2.83 -5.50
N ALA A 44 -14.30 -3.21 -5.22
CA ALA A 44 -13.45 -3.89 -6.19
C ALA A 44 -14.00 -5.29 -6.55
N ASP A 45 -14.56 -6.01 -5.58
CA ASP A 45 -15.24 -7.28 -5.80
C ASP A 45 -16.50 -7.07 -6.65
N MET A 46 -17.35 -6.09 -6.36
CA MET A 46 -18.50 -5.76 -7.20
C MET A 46 -18.12 -5.42 -8.65
N ILE A 47 -17.03 -4.66 -8.84
CA ILE A 47 -16.53 -4.33 -10.18
C ILE A 47 -16.01 -5.58 -10.90
N LYS A 48 -15.30 -6.46 -10.19
CA LYS A 48 -14.83 -7.73 -10.72
C LYS A 48 -15.98 -8.65 -11.11
N ASP A 49 -16.98 -8.81 -10.24
CA ASP A 49 -18.09 -9.73 -10.45
C ASP A 49 -19.00 -9.27 -11.60
N LYS A 50 -19.26 -7.96 -11.69
CA LYS A 50 -20.16 -7.40 -12.70
C LYS A 50 -19.49 -7.15 -14.06
N TYR A 51 -18.22 -6.73 -14.08
CA TYR A 51 -17.53 -6.28 -15.29
C TYR A 51 -16.30 -7.12 -15.65
N GLY A 52 -15.93 -8.11 -14.84
CA GLY A 52 -14.75 -8.95 -15.07
C GLY A 52 -13.41 -8.26 -14.85
N ILE A 53 -13.40 -7.04 -14.28
CA ILE A 53 -12.16 -6.26 -14.14
C ILE A 53 -11.42 -6.68 -12.86
N PRO A 54 -10.18 -7.19 -12.96
CA PRO A 54 -9.44 -7.64 -11.80
C PRO A 54 -8.95 -6.46 -10.94
N TYR A 55 -8.53 -6.79 -9.72
CA TYR A 55 -7.81 -5.86 -8.87
C TYR A 55 -6.62 -6.51 -8.19
N ILE A 56 -5.62 -5.69 -7.86
CA ILE A 56 -4.50 -6.08 -7.00
C ILE A 56 -4.56 -5.29 -5.69
N ARG A 57 -4.08 -5.91 -4.62
CA ARG A 57 -3.94 -5.31 -3.30
C ARG A 57 -2.52 -4.80 -3.15
N VAL A 58 -2.36 -3.53 -2.79
CA VAL A 58 -1.04 -2.90 -2.69
C VAL A 58 -0.89 -2.10 -1.40
N SER A 59 0.35 -1.73 -1.10
CA SER A 59 0.70 -0.72 -0.11
C SER A 59 1.62 0.33 -0.75
N LEU A 60 1.26 1.60 -0.61
CA LEU A 60 2.04 2.75 -1.05
C LEU A 60 2.71 3.50 0.11
N PHE A 61 2.93 2.81 1.24
CA PHE A 61 3.66 3.37 2.39
C PHE A 61 5.09 2.83 2.42
N GLY A 62 6.07 3.73 2.53
CA GLY A 62 7.50 3.37 2.51
C GLY A 62 8.02 2.98 1.13
N LEU A 63 9.34 3.04 0.96
CA LEU A 63 9.97 2.81 -0.35
C LEU A 63 9.83 1.36 -0.81
N GLY A 64 10.05 0.39 0.09
CA GLY A 64 9.98 -1.03 -0.23
C GLY A 64 8.61 -1.47 -0.72
N GLN A 65 7.55 -1.13 0.03
CA GLN A 65 6.19 -1.50 -0.36
C GLN A 65 5.73 -0.77 -1.63
N THR A 66 6.10 0.51 -1.77
CA THR A 66 5.79 1.29 -2.98
C THR A 66 6.47 0.66 -4.21
N ALA A 67 7.74 0.26 -4.10
CA ALA A 67 8.43 -0.44 -5.17
C ALA A 67 7.76 -1.77 -5.53
N LYS A 68 7.34 -2.55 -4.52
CA LYS A 68 6.57 -3.78 -4.75
C LYS A 68 5.25 -3.49 -5.48
N ALA A 69 4.50 -2.48 -5.05
CA ALA A 69 3.24 -2.08 -5.69
C ALA A 69 3.45 -1.70 -7.16
N LEU A 70 4.54 -0.99 -7.47
CA LEU A 70 4.92 -0.65 -8.84
C LEU A 70 5.23 -1.90 -9.67
N ARG A 71 6.01 -2.84 -9.14
CA ARG A 71 6.33 -4.13 -9.80
C ARG A 71 5.08 -4.95 -10.06
N ASP A 72 4.24 -5.14 -9.04
CA ASP A 72 3.00 -5.91 -9.14
C ASP A 72 2.07 -5.31 -10.21
N THR A 73 1.97 -3.97 -10.25
CA THR A 73 1.19 -3.26 -11.27
C THR A 73 1.80 -3.45 -12.66
N ALA A 74 3.11 -3.28 -12.80
CA ALA A 74 3.81 -3.37 -14.07
C ALA A 74 3.73 -4.77 -14.69
N LYS A 75 3.89 -5.81 -13.86
CA LYS A 75 3.76 -7.22 -14.24
C LYS A 75 2.42 -7.54 -14.91
N PHE A 76 1.34 -6.87 -14.51
CA PHE A 76 0.03 -7.06 -15.12
C PHE A 76 -0.03 -6.58 -16.59
N PHE A 77 0.72 -5.54 -16.93
CA PHE A 77 0.68 -4.89 -18.25
C PHE A 77 1.81 -5.34 -19.19
N GLY A 78 2.78 -6.12 -18.70
CA GLY A 78 3.79 -6.79 -19.50
C GLY A 78 5.20 -6.18 -19.45
N PRO A 79 6.15 -6.78 -20.18
CA PRO A 79 7.59 -6.64 -19.94
C PRO A 79 8.11 -5.21 -20.12
N GLU A 80 7.54 -4.42 -21.04
CA GLU A 80 7.95 -3.03 -21.21
C GLU A 80 7.67 -2.18 -19.96
N LEU A 81 6.50 -2.37 -19.33
CA LEU A 81 6.22 -1.66 -18.09
C LEU A 81 7.05 -2.17 -16.93
N GLU A 82 7.38 -3.45 -16.90
CA GLU A 82 8.28 -4.02 -15.88
C GLU A 82 9.64 -3.31 -15.94
N GLU A 83 10.27 -3.23 -17.12
CA GLU A 83 11.56 -2.55 -17.30
C GLU A 83 11.49 -1.06 -16.89
N ARG A 84 10.42 -0.36 -17.30
CA ARG A 84 10.20 1.03 -16.92
C ARG A 84 9.98 1.19 -15.41
N SER A 85 9.29 0.26 -14.78
CA SER A 85 9.04 0.29 -13.34
C SER A 85 10.35 0.16 -12.57
N GLU A 86 11.26 -0.72 -12.98
CA GLU A 86 12.58 -0.85 -12.35
C GLU A 86 13.43 0.41 -12.51
N LYS A 87 13.41 1.04 -13.69
CA LYS A 87 14.09 2.33 -13.91
C LYS A 87 13.58 3.42 -12.94
N ILE A 88 12.26 3.50 -12.74
CA ILE A 88 11.65 4.44 -11.80
C ILE A 88 12.02 4.09 -10.37
N ILE A 89 11.90 2.81 -9.99
CA ILE A 89 12.23 2.33 -8.64
C ILE A 89 13.67 2.67 -8.30
N LYS A 90 14.62 2.33 -9.18
CA LYS A 90 16.05 2.64 -8.98
C LYS A 90 16.28 4.13 -8.75
N ARG A 91 15.75 4.99 -9.64
CA ARG A 91 15.89 6.44 -9.54
C ARG A 91 15.31 7.00 -8.24
N GLU A 92 14.10 6.59 -7.86
CA GLU A 92 13.45 7.10 -6.64
C GLU A 92 14.13 6.56 -5.38
N MET A 93 14.59 5.30 -5.38
CA MET A 93 15.39 4.73 -4.30
C MET A 93 16.67 5.54 -4.10
N GLU A 94 17.47 5.76 -5.14
CA GLU A 94 18.70 6.55 -5.07
C GLU A 94 18.45 7.99 -4.58
N LYS A 95 17.34 8.60 -5.02
CA LYS A 95 16.96 9.97 -4.64
C LYS A 95 16.59 10.10 -3.15
N TYR A 96 15.91 9.09 -2.59
CA TYR A 96 15.34 9.17 -1.23
C TYR A 96 16.11 8.38 -0.18
N GLN A 97 17.01 7.48 -0.58
CA GLN A 97 17.82 6.68 0.34
C GLN A 97 18.62 7.54 1.34
N PRO A 98 19.28 8.65 0.94
CA PRO A 98 20.00 9.49 1.89
C PRO A 98 19.11 10.06 3.01
N GLN A 99 17.87 10.42 2.69
CA GLN A 99 16.90 10.93 3.66
C GLN A 99 16.42 9.81 4.58
N ILE A 100 16.17 8.61 4.04
CA ILE A 100 15.83 7.44 4.84
C ILE A 100 16.97 7.11 5.81
N ASP A 101 18.21 7.11 5.35
CA ASP A 101 19.38 6.82 6.19
C ASP A 101 19.57 7.88 7.28
N TYR A 102 19.37 9.15 6.94
CA TYR A 102 19.36 10.24 7.91
C TYR A 102 18.31 10.03 9.01
N TYR A 103 17.05 9.74 8.66
CA TYR A 103 16.01 9.51 9.65
C TYR A 103 16.22 8.21 10.43
N ARG A 104 16.68 7.14 9.77
CA ARG A 104 17.02 5.86 10.41
C ARG A 104 18.08 6.06 11.49
N SER A 105 19.14 6.83 11.23
CA SER A 105 20.19 7.11 12.22
C SER A 105 19.68 7.74 13.52
N ARG A 106 18.52 8.43 13.47
CA ARG A 106 17.91 9.12 14.61
C ARG A 106 16.81 8.32 15.29
N LEU A 107 16.19 7.40 14.55
CA LEU A 107 15.02 6.63 14.99
C LEU A 107 15.36 5.18 15.33
N GLN A 108 16.57 4.74 15.01
CA GLN A 108 17.05 3.39 15.29
C GLN A 108 16.83 3.00 16.76
N GLY A 109 16.20 1.84 16.97
CA GLY A 109 15.94 1.27 18.29
C GLY A 109 14.76 1.89 19.04
N LYS A 110 14.04 2.87 18.47
CA LYS A 110 12.82 3.41 19.08
C LYS A 110 11.67 2.41 18.95
N THR A 111 10.88 2.29 20.01
CA THR A 111 9.68 1.46 20.02
C THR A 111 8.44 2.28 19.69
N VAL A 112 7.46 1.66 19.05
CA VAL A 112 6.21 2.29 18.59
C VAL A 112 5.00 1.51 19.11
N LEU A 113 4.04 2.26 19.67
CA LEU A 113 2.65 1.82 19.76
C LEU A 113 1.91 2.36 18.55
N LEU A 114 1.31 1.47 17.77
CA LEU A 114 0.58 1.80 16.55
C LEU A 114 -0.92 1.59 16.76
N TYR A 115 -1.67 2.66 16.99
CA TYR A 115 -3.13 2.60 17.03
C TYR A 115 -3.73 3.35 15.85
N GLN A 116 -4.45 2.64 14.98
CA GLN A 116 -5.10 3.19 13.81
C GLN A 116 -6.36 2.38 13.44
N GLY A 117 -7.14 2.89 12.49
CA GLY A 117 -8.08 2.05 11.74
C GLY A 117 -7.37 0.88 11.04
N ALA A 118 -8.13 -0.13 10.65
CA ALA A 118 -7.60 -1.45 10.32
C ALA A 118 -6.45 -1.49 9.29
N PRO A 119 -6.54 -0.89 8.08
CA PRO A 119 -5.46 -0.98 7.10
C PRO A 119 -4.13 -0.39 7.56
N ARG A 120 -4.15 0.74 8.28
CA ARG A 120 -2.91 1.43 8.67
C ARG A 120 -2.17 0.69 9.77
N ALA A 121 -2.89 -0.05 10.62
CA ALA A 121 -2.30 -0.86 11.69
C ALA A 121 -1.36 -1.95 11.18
N TRP A 122 -1.52 -2.42 9.93
CA TRP A 122 -0.56 -3.32 9.28
C TRP A 122 0.26 -2.68 8.15
N HIS A 123 -0.25 -1.67 7.44
CA HIS A 123 0.50 -0.97 6.38
C HIS A 123 1.74 -0.24 6.87
N TRP A 124 1.71 0.28 8.11
CA TRP A 124 2.78 1.14 8.64
C TRP A 124 3.90 0.37 9.34
N ILE A 125 3.73 -0.92 9.60
CA ILE A 125 4.75 -1.73 10.31
C ILE A 125 6.07 -1.76 9.53
N LEU A 126 6.04 -2.04 8.23
CA LEU A 126 7.25 -2.15 7.42
C LEU A 126 7.98 -0.80 7.24
N PRO A 127 7.30 0.32 6.94
CA PRO A 127 7.96 1.63 6.86
C PRO A 127 8.58 2.09 8.18
N LEU A 128 7.95 1.77 9.31
CA LEU A 128 8.53 2.05 10.63
C LEU A 128 9.80 1.20 10.85
N ARG A 129 9.78 -0.07 10.44
CA ARG A 129 10.97 -0.94 10.45
C ARG A 129 12.06 -0.43 9.52
N ASP A 130 11.71 0.09 8.34
CA ASP A 130 12.67 0.70 7.42
C ASP A 130 13.39 1.89 8.08
N LEU A 131 12.77 2.58 9.04
CA LEU A 131 13.37 3.64 9.85
C LEU A 131 14.11 3.14 11.10
N GLY A 132 14.27 1.82 11.26
CA GLY A 132 14.94 1.23 12.42
C GLY A 132 14.08 1.21 13.70
N MET A 133 12.78 1.50 13.58
CA MET A 133 11.84 1.47 14.70
C MET A 133 11.16 0.10 14.83
N GLU A 134 10.69 -0.22 16.03
CA GLU A 134 10.05 -1.49 16.32
C GLU A 134 8.63 -1.31 16.86
N VAL A 135 7.64 -1.89 16.19
CA VAL A 135 6.24 -1.89 16.64
C VAL A 135 6.06 -2.95 17.73
N VAL A 136 5.92 -2.49 18.97
CA VAL A 136 5.80 -3.35 20.17
C VAL A 136 4.36 -3.54 20.62
N VAL A 137 3.48 -2.60 20.25
CA VAL A 137 2.03 -2.71 20.40
C VAL A 137 1.38 -2.25 19.10
N THR A 138 0.38 -2.97 18.63
CA THR A 138 -0.47 -2.54 17.53
C THR A 138 -1.92 -2.77 17.90
N ALA A 139 -2.78 -1.82 17.55
CA ALA A 139 -4.18 -1.88 17.90
C ALA A 139 -5.05 -1.36 16.76
N THR A 140 -6.27 -1.87 16.68
CA THR A 140 -7.25 -1.36 15.73
C THR A 140 -8.69 -1.40 16.24
N THR A 141 -9.48 -0.39 15.88
CA THR A 141 -10.87 -0.21 16.34
C THR A 141 -11.86 -1.12 15.61
N PHE A 142 -11.57 -1.50 14.35
CA PHE A 142 -12.55 -2.16 13.47
C PHE A 142 -11.93 -3.19 12.51
N GLY A 143 -10.80 -3.79 12.90
CA GLY A 143 -10.18 -4.86 12.10
C GLY A 143 -11.07 -6.08 12.02
N HIS A 144 -11.11 -6.77 10.88
CA HIS A 144 -11.61 -8.16 10.87
C HIS A 144 -10.42 -9.13 10.85
N LYS A 145 -10.72 -10.42 10.89
CA LYS A 145 -9.74 -11.52 10.91
C LYS A 145 -8.58 -11.33 9.92
N ASP A 146 -8.85 -10.94 8.68
CA ASP A 146 -7.81 -10.77 7.65
C ASP A 146 -6.87 -9.59 7.92
N ASP A 147 -7.30 -8.57 8.68
CA ASP A 147 -6.39 -7.52 9.14
C ASP A 147 -5.45 -8.05 10.22
N TYR A 148 -5.98 -8.82 11.17
CA TYR A 148 -5.17 -9.44 12.23
C TYR A 148 -4.15 -10.42 11.67
N GLU A 149 -4.51 -11.22 10.66
CA GLU A 149 -3.56 -12.08 9.93
C GLU A 149 -2.44 -11.25 9.30
N LYS A 150 -2.76 -10.12 8.65
CA LYS A 150 -1.75 -9.21 8.06
C LYS A 150 -0.87 -8.53 9.10
N ILE A 151 -1.42 -8.20 10.27
CA ILE A 151 -0.68 -7.66 11.41
C ILE A 151 0.31 -8.72 11.91
N ILE A 152 -0.17 -9.92 12.22
CA ILE A 152 0.62 -11.03 12.78
C ILE A 152 1.78 -11.39 11.85
N ASP A 153 1.53 -11.45 10.54
CA ASP A 153 2.55 -11.67 9.50
C ASP A 153 3.68 -10.62 9.50
N LYS A 154 3.43 -9.41 10.00
CA LYS A 154 4.37 -8.28 9.93
C LYS A 154 5.01 -7.93 11.25
N VAL A 155 4.39 -8.21 12.39
CA VAL A 155 4.98 -7.90 13.70
C VAL A 155 6.00 -8.97 14.12
N ARG A 156 6.79 -8.68 15.15
CA ARG A 156 7.67 -9.69 15.76
C ARG A 156 6.91 -10.53 16.79
N ASN A 157 7.47 -11.68 17.16
CA ASN A 157 7.00 -12.43 18.31
C ASN A 157 7.05 -11.57 19.58
N GLY A 158 6.00 -11.63 20.39
CA GLY A 158 5.87 -10.83 21.61
C GLY A 158 5.30 -9.42 21.41
N THR A 159 4.98 -8.99 20.19
CA THR A 159 4.19 -7.77 19.98
C THR A 159 2.75 -7.96 20.50
N ILE A 160 2.26 -6.99 21.26
CA ILE A 160 0.88 -7.01 21.76
C ILE A 160 -0.05 -6.53 20.63
N VAL A 161 -1.09 -7.30 20.34
CA VAL A 161 -2.13 -6.96 19.36
C VAL A 161 -3.45 -6.77 20.09
N ILE A 162 -4.05 -5.59 19.98
CA ILE A 162 -5.29 -5.24 20.69
C ILE A 162 -6.41 -4.96 19.68
N ASP A 163 -7.53 -5.65 19.85
CA ASP A 163 -8.79 -5.38 19.14
C ASP A 163 -9.64 -4.44 19.99
N ASN A 164 -10.13 -3.37 19.36
CA ASN A 164 -11.06 -2.40 19.97
C ASN A 164 -10.63 -1.88 21.36
N PRO A 165 -9.43 -1.26 21.48
CA PRO A 165 -8.90 -0.71 22.73
C PRO A 165 -9.70 0.48 23.27
#